data_AF-A0AAN0SRE8-F1
#
_entry.id   AF-A0AAN0SRE8-F1
#
_cell.length_a   1.000
_cell.length_b   1.000
_cell.length_c   1.000
_cell.angle_alpha   90.00
_cell.angle_beta   90.00
_cell.angle_gamma   90.00
#
_symmetry.space_group_name_H-M   'P 1'
#
loop_
_entity.id
_entity.type
_entity.pdbx_description
1 polymer ?
#
loop_
_entity_poly.entity_id
_entity_poly.type
_entity_poly.pdbx_seq_one_letter_code
_entity_poly.pdbx_strand_id
1 'polypeptide(L)'
;MGIIIDVTLDSGLTVKDTYARISTVSGSKDSMSYCLDFYIDQEKYTKGFDYLKREQFFFTPSVTIGSQNFFKQAYLKLKQSEPYKSAKDVFEDGQA
;
A
#
# COMPACT_ATOMS: atom_id res chain seq x y z
N MET A 1 -4.87 -3.41 3.38
CA MET A 1 -5.32 -3.23 1.97
C MET A 1 -4.10 -3.34 1.09
N GLY A 2 -4.09 -4.28 0.15
CA GLY A 2 -2.89 -4.57 -0.66
C GLY A 2 -3.17 -4.70 -2.15
N ILE A 3 -2.08 -4.86 -2.88
CA ILE A 3 -2.04 -5.02 -4.33
C ILE A 3 -0.97 -6.07 -4.70
N ILE A 4 -1.09 -6.64 -5.89
CA ILE A 4 -0.04 -7.41 -6.57
C ILE A 4 0.51 -6.58 -7.72
N ILE A 5 1.83 -6.40 -7.74
CA ILE A 5 2.55 -5.63 -8.75
C ILE A 5 3.97 -6.19 -8.94
N ASP A 6 4.53 -6.06 -10.13
CA ASP A 6 5.96 -6.30 -10.33
C ASP A 6 6.75 -5.10 -9.77
N VAL A 7 7.80 -5.35 -8.99
CA VAL A 7 8.66 -4.29 -8.45
C VAL A 7 10.11 -4.48 -8.89
N THR A 8 10.75 -3.40 -9.32
CA THR A 8 12.20 -3.37 -9.54
C THR A 8 12.85 -2.73 -8.33
N LEU A 9 13.74 -3.48 -7.68
CA LEU A 9 14.54 -3.03 -6.54
C LEU A 9 15.70 -2.15 -7.02
N ASP A 10 16.29 -1.39 -6.10
CA ASP A 10 17.42 -0.49 -6.41
C ASP A 10 18.66 -1.24 -6.92
N SER A 11 18.75 -2.55 -6.64
CA SER A 11 19.77 -3.45 -7.20
C SER A 11 19.57 -3.80 -8.68
N GLY A 12 18.44 -3.39 -9.28
CA GLY A 12 18.03 -3.77 -10.63
C GLY A 12 17.32 -5.13 -10.72
N LEU A 13 17.14 -5.84 -9.61
CA LEU A 13 16.38 -7.09 -9.58
C LEU A 13 14.87 -6.81 -9.68
N THR A 14 14.21 -7.45 -10.63
CA THR A 14 12.74 -7.44 -10.72
C THR A 14 12.15 -8.64 -9.99
N VAL A 15 11.27 -8.37 -9.03
CA VAL A 15 10.47 -9.38 -8.34
C VAL A 15 9.05 -9.32 -8.90
N LYS A 16 8.62 -10.43 -9.49
CA LYS A 16 7.30 -10.55 -10.10
C LYS A 16 6.23 -10.88 -9.07
N ASP A 17 5.00 -10.45 -9.35
CA ASP A 17 3.82 -10.74 -8.53
C ASP A 17 4.03 -10.40 -7.03
N THR A 18 4.76 -9.31 -6.78
CA THR A 18 5.10 -8.85 -5.43
C THR A 18 3.85 -8.40 -4.71
N TYR A 19 3.68 -8.85 -3.47
CA TYR A 19 2.60 -8.39 -2.61
C TYR A 19 2.98 -7.09 -1.92
N ALA A 20 2.27 -6.00 -2.21
CA ALA A 20 2.46 -4.72 -1.57
C ALA A 20 1.23 -4.32 -0.73
N ARG A 21 1.42 -3.85 0.50
CA ARG A 21 0.30 -3.43 1.37
C ARG A 21 0.56 -2.11 2.07
N ILE A 22 -0.53 -1.37 2.30
CA ILE A 22 -0.49 -0.22 3.19
C ILE A 22 -0.35 -0.74 4.62
N SER A 23 0.81 -0.51 5.23
CA SER A 23 1.14 -1.03 6.56
C SER A 23 0.86 -0.03 7.68
N THR A 24 1.06 1.26 7.41
CA THR A 24 0.88 2.34 8.38
C THR A 24 0.23 3.53 7.70
N VAL A 25 -0.61 4.24 8.46
CA VAL A 25 -1.21 5.52 8.07
C VAL A 25 -1.16 6.42 9.31
N SER A 26 -0.54 7.59 9.18
CA SER A 26 -0.27 8.49 10.32
C SER A 26 -0.25 9.95 9.90
N GLY A 27 -0.60 10.86 10.80
CA GLY A 27 -0.51 12.30 10.57
C GLY A 27 -1.68 13.07 11.15
N SER A 28 -2.00 14.20 10.52
CA SER A 28 -3.09 15.10 10.92
C SER A 28 -4.12 15.26 9.79
N LYS A 29 -5.19 16.01 10.07
CA LYS A 29 -6.19 16.38 9.05
C LYS A 29 -5.62 17.20 7.88
N ASP A 30 -4.47 17.86 8.08
CA ASP A 30 -3.87 18.74 7.07
C ASP A 30 -2.94 17.95 6.14
N SER A 31 -2.27 16.93 6.67
CA SER A 31 -1.40 16.02 5.92
C SER A 31 -1.22 14.69 6.65
N MET A 32 -1.37 13.60 5.92
CA MET A 32 -1.06 12.25 6.36
C MET A 32 -0.01 11.60 5.47
N SER A 33 0.78 10.72 6.07
CA SER A 33 1.65 9.81 5.34
C SER A 33 1.18 8.37 5.48
N TYR A 34 1.50 7.55 4.49
CA TYR A 34 1.34 6.10 4.58
C TYR A 34 2.54 5.38 4.00
N CYS A 35 2.83 4.20 4.53
CA CYS A 35 3.87 3.32 4.00
C CYS A 35 3.25 2.19 3.18
N LEU A 36 3.83 1.95 2.01
CA LEU A 36 3.59 0.77 1.19
C LEU A 36 4.77 -0.18 1.34
N ASP A 37 4.50 -1.33 1.97
CA ASP A 37 5.52 -2.36 2.21
C ASP A 37 5.39 -3.47 1.18
N PHE A 38 6.50 -3.81 0.54
CA PHE A 38 6.58 -4.81 -0.53
C PHE A 38 7.19 -6.09 -0.01
N TYR A 39 6.50 -7.21 -0.14
CA TYR A 39 6.93 -8.54 0.23
C TYR A 39 6.99 -9.42 -1.01
N ILE A 40 7.84 -10.45 -0.98
CA ILE A 40 7.95 -11.42 -2.08
C ILE A 40 6.56 -11.90 -2.53
N ASP A 41 5.72 -12.27 -1.56
CA ASP A 41 4.33 -12.66 -1.76
C ASP A 41 3.54 -12.48 -0.45
N GLN A 42 2.23 -12.77 -0.49
CA GLN A 42 1.34 -12.68 0.67
C GLN A 42 1.66 -13.72 1.75
N GLU A 43 2.22 -14.88 1.38
CA GLU A 43 2.57 -15.95 2.30
C GLU A 43 3.74 -15.52 3.20
N LYS A 44 4.77 -14.88 2.64
CA LYS A 44 5.91 -14.33 3.39
C LYS A 44 5.49 -13.27 4.38
N TYR A 45 4.59 -12.38 3.98
CA TYR A 45 3.98 -11.43 4.92
C TYR A 45 3.29 -12.16 6.08
N THR A 46 2.41 -13.12 5.77
CA THR A 46 1.63 -13.87 6.78
C THR A 46 2.52 -14.65 7.74
N LYS A 47 3.67 -15.14 7.25
CA LYS A 47 4.69 -15.83 8.06
C LYS A 47 5.62 -14.90 8.85
N GLY A 48 5.43 -13.58 8.76
CA GLY A 48 6.20 -12.59 9.53
C GLY A 48 7.60 -12.31 8.98
N PHE A 49 7.85 -12.57 7.71
CA PHE A 49 9.10 -12.15 7.06
C PHE A 49 9.12 -10.63 6.85
N ASP A 50 10.31 -10.05 6.78
CA ASP A 50 10.48 -8.62 6.49
C ASP A 50 10.15 -8.27 5.03
N TYR A 51 9.89 -6.98 4.81
CA TYR A 51 9.65 -6.41 3.48
C TYR A 51 10.97 -6.26 2.70
N LEU A 52 10.88 -6.38 1.37
CA LEU A 52 11.96 -6.14 0.41
C LEU A 52 12.23 -4.64 0.23
N LYS A 53 11.15 -3.86 0.22
CA LYS A 53 11.14 -2.42 -0.02
C LYS A 53 10.01 -1.78 0.77
N ARG A 54 10.22 -0.53 1.18
CA ARG A 54 9.17 0.33 1.74
C ARG A 54 9.19 1.65 1.01
N GLU A 55 8.02 2.11 0.60
CA GLU A 55 7.82 3.44 0.03
C GLU A 55 6.91 4.27 0.93
N GLN A 56 7.21 5.55 1.07
CA GLN A 56 6.40 6.48 1.84
C GLN A 56 5.70 7.46 0.90
N PHE A 57 4.40 7.62 1.11
CA PHE A 57 3.55 8.52 0.35
C PHE A 57 2.86 9.50 1.28
N PHE A 58 2.37 10.60 0.70
CA PHE A 58 1.67 11.66 1.41
C PHE A 58 0.35 11.98 0.73
N PHE A 59 -0.67 12.32 1.52
CA PHE A 59 -1.96 12.79 1.03
C PHE A 59 -2.65 13.68 2.07
N THR A 60 -3.52 14.57 1.61
CA THR A 60 -4.45 15.28 2.48
C THR A 60 -5.72 14.44 2.66
N PRO A 61 -6.07 14.02 3.88
CA PRO A 61 -7.26 13.22 4.12
C PRO A 61 -8.54 14.07 4.06
N SER A 62 -9.65 13.43 3.70
CA SER A 62 -10.98 13.95 3.96
C SER A 62 -11.43 13.56 5.36
N VAL A 63 -11.78 14.55 6.18
CA VAL A 63 -12.37 14.38 7.52
C VAL A 63 -13.85 14.76 7.57
N THR A 64 -14.48 14.93 6.39
CA THR A 64 -15.91 15.22 6.30
C THR A 64 -16.73 14.04 6.84
N ILE A 65 -17.90 14.34 7.43
CA ILE A 65 -18.81 13.33 7.98
C ILE A 65 -19.15 12.31 6.89
N GLY A 66 -19.00 11.01 7.20
CA GLY A 66 -19.24 9.92 6.26
C GLY A 66 -18.07 9.58 5.33
N SER A 67 -16.92 10.23 5.48
CA SER A 67 -15.71 9.84 4.74
C SER A 67 -15.28 8.42 5.08
N GLN A 68 -14.68 7.74 4.08
CA GLN A 68 -14.02 6.46 4.27
C GLN A 68 -12.90 6.56 5.33
N ASN A 69 -12.54 5.44 5.96
CA ASN A 69 -11.42 5.44 6.90
C ASN A 69 -10.09 5.82 6.20
N PHE A 70 -9.09 6.26 6.97
CA PHE A 70 -7.84 6.77 6.40
C PHE A 70 -7.05 5.73 5.60
N PHE A 71 -7.16 4.43 5.93
CA PHE A 71 -6.54 3.35 5.13
C PHE A 71 -7.17 3.23 3.75
N LYS A 72 -8.51 3.29 3.65
CA LYS A 72 -9.22 3.27 2.37
C LYS A 72 -8.91 4.52 1.55
N GLN A 73 -8.83 5.68 2.18
CA GLN A 73 -8.44 6.91 1.48
C GLN A 73 -7.01 6.83 0.94
N ALA A 74 -6.05 6.37 1.74
CA ALA A 74 -4.67 6.14 1.31
C ALA A 74 -4.61 5.15 0.14
N TYR A 75 -5.36 4.05 0.21
CA TYR A 75 -5.48 3.07 -0.87
C TYR A 75 -6.03 3.69 -2.16
N LEU A 76 -7.10 4.47 -2.07
CA LEU A 76 -7.67 5.15 -3.24
C LEU A 76 -6.68 6.16 -3.85
N LYS A 77 -5.87 6.83 -3.02
CA LYS A 77 -4.79 7.68 -3.51
C LYS A 77 -3.68 6.89 -4.18
N LEU A 78 -3.26 5.77 -3.61
CA LEU A 78 -2.30 4.86 -4.23
C LEU A 78 -2.77 4.42 -5.62
N LYS A 79 -4.03 3.98 -5.74
CA LYS A 79 -4.65 3.54 -7.00
C LYS A 79 -4.86 4.65 -8.04
N GLN A 80 -4.61 5.92 -7.70
CA GLN A 80 -4.61 7.03 -8.65
C GLN A 80 -3.22 7.29 -9.26
N SER A 81 -2.16 6.77 -8.64
CA SER A 81 -0.77 6.98 -9.04
C SER A 81 -0.26 5.84 -9.91
N GLU A 82 0.52 6.16 -10.93
CA GLU A 82 1.37 5.17 -11.60
C GLU A 82 2.53 4.78 -10.68
N PRO A 83 2.98 3.51 -10.69
CA PRO A 83 2.49 2.39 -11.50
C PRO A 83 1.31 1.60 -10.87
N TYR A 84 0.80 2.03 -9.70
CA TYR A 84 -0.11 1.24 -8.87
C TYR A 84 -1.56 1.18 -9.36
N LYS A 85 -1.94 2.10 -10.25
CA LYS A 85 -3.28 2.20 -10.82
C LYS A 85 -3.74 0.87 -11.45
N SER A 86 -2.85 0.20 -12.19
CA SER A 86 -3.13 -1.05 -12.90
C SER A 86 -2.85 -2.32 -12.07
N ALA A 87 -2.29 -2.19 -10.87
CA ALA A 87 -1.98 -3.32 -10.00
C ALA A 87 -3.25 -4.12 -9.63
N LYS A 88 -3.13 -5.42 -9.42
CA LYS A 88 -4.27 -6.27 -9.03
C LYS A 88 -4.58 -6.07 -7.55
N ASP A 89 -5.84 -5.87 -7.21
CA ASP A 89 -6.27 -5.63 -5.83
C ASP A 89 -6.25 -6.93 -5.00
N VAL A 90 -5.77 -6.84 -3.76
CA VAL A 90 -5.79 -7.93 -2.76
C VAL A 90 -6.20 -7.37 -1.40
N PHE A 91 -7.41 -7.71 -0.96
CA PHE A 91 -7.94 -7.29 0.33
C PHE A 91 -7.78 -8.41 1.36
N GLU A 92 -7.32 -8.07 2.56
CA GLU A 92 -7.29 -8.98 3.71
C GLU A 92 -8.69 -9.07 4.32
N ASP A 93 -8.93 -10.07 5.18
CA ASP A 93 -10.21 -10.24 5.85
C ASP A 93 -10.67 -8.95 6.56
N GLY A 94 -11.93 -8.58 6.36
CA GLY A 94 -12.51 -7.35 6.91
C GLY A 94 -12.15 -6.05 6.17
N GLN A 95 -11.52 -6.13 4.99
CA GLN A 95 -11.13 -4.95 4.19
C GLN A 95 -11.90 -4.78 2.87
N ALA A 96 -12.95 -5.59 2.65
CA ALA A 96 -13.82 -5.52 1.48
C ALA A 96 -14.85 -4.37 1.59
#